data_AF-A0A7C9R4S6-F1
#
_entry.id   AF-A0A7C9R4S6-F1
#
_cell.length_a   1.000
_cell.length_b   1.000
_cell.length_c   1.000
_cell.angle_alpha   90.00
_cell.angle_beta   90.00
_cell.angle_gamma   90.00
#
_symmetry.space_group_name_H-M   'P 1'
#
loop_
_entity.id
_entity.type
_entity.pdbx_description
1 polymer ?
#
loop_
_entity_poly.entity_id
_entity_poly.type
_entity_poly.pdbx_seq_one_letter_code
_entity_poly.pdbx_strand_id
1 'polypeptide(L)'
;MDNSDLAELFTEQAEWRESKAEAFPNDDRNLDAAKLLRHLADTAQIVPPGVIKAAEELYEDAPDVETWHEMIKQIGFHRFPDNAEKFLRDYIAARTT
;
A
#
# COMPACT_ATOMS: atom_id res chain seq x y z
N MET A 1 -5.74 -12.02 4.58
CA MET A 1 -5.40 -11.08 3.50
C MET A 1 -5.26 -11.87 2.21
N ASP A 2 -6.10 -11.56 1.23
CA ASP A 2 -5.98 -12.05 -0.14
C ASP A 2 -5.76 -10.90 -1.15
N ASN A 3 -5.80 -11.21 -2.45
CA ASN A 3 -5.62 -10.20 -3.50
C ASN A 3 -6.72 -9.11 -3.46
N SER A 4 -7.95 -9.48 -3.08
CA SER A 4 -9.08 -8.56 -3.00
C SER A 4 -8.95 -7.65 -1.81
N ASP A 5 -8.60 -8.20 -0.63
CA ASP A 5 -8.32 -7.42 0.58
C ASP A 5 -7.21 -6.37 0.31
N LEU A 6 -6.17 -6.77 -0.42
CA LEU A 6 -5.07 -5.87 -0.78
C LEU A 6 -5.50 -4.77 -1.77
N ALA A 7 -6.33 -5.11 -2.75
CA ALA A 7 -6.88 -4.13 -3.70
C ALA A 7 -7.80 -3.12 -2.99
N GLU A 8 -8.66 -3.60 -2.09
CA GLU A 8 -9.56 -2.78 -1.30
C GLU A 8 -8.78 -1.81 -0.41
N LEU A 9 -7.75 -2.31 0.30
CA LEU A 9 -6.87 -1.49 1.12
C LEU A 9 -6.25 -0.32 0.33
N PHE A 10 -5.68 -0.59 -0.85
CA PHE A 10 -5.11 0.48 -1.68
C PHE A 10 -6.18 1.44 -2.20
N THR A 11 -7.37 0.93 -2.53
CA THR A 11 -8.52 1.72 -3.00
C THR A 11 -8.99 2.70 -1.93
N GLU A 12 -9.22 2.25 -0.70
CA GLU A 12 -9.64 3.10 0.41
C GLU A 12 -8.61 4.19 0.71
N GLN A 13 -7.31 3.86 0.64
CA GLN A 13 -6.25 4.85 0.84
C GLN A 13 -6.19 5.85 -0.31
N ALA A 14 -6.44 5.44 -1.55
CA ALA A 14 -6.53 6.35 -2.69
C ALA A 14 -7.68 7.35 -2.49
N GLU A 15 -8.86 6.87 -2.08
CA GLU A 15 -10.04 7.71 -1.82
C GLU A 15 -9.78 8.71 -0.68
N TRP A 16 -9.09 8.26 0.37
CA TRP A 16 -8.67 9.16 1.44
C TRP A 16 -7.72 10.26 0.92
N ARG A 17 -6.78 9.91 0.03
CA ARG A 17 -5.86 10.88 -0.60
C ARG A 17 -6.58 11.84 -1.54
N GLU A 18 -7.57 11.37 -2.29
CA GLU A 18 -8.44 12.21 -3.13
C GLU A 18 -9.16 13.26 -2.27
N SER A 19 -9.77 12.84 -1.14
CA SER A 19 -10.37 13.77 -0.18
C SER A 19 -9.37 14.78 0.40
N LYS A 20 -8.11 14.39 0.61
CA LYS A 20 -7.04 15.33 1.01
C LYS A 20 -6.66 16.30 -0.10
N ALA A 21 -6.63 15.87 -1.37
CA ALA A 21 -6.37 16.75 -2.50
C ALA A 21 -7.46 17.83 -2.61
N GLU A 22 -8.73 17.49 -2.37
CA GLU A 22 -9.83 18.47 -2.32
C GLU A 22 -9.65 19.50 -1.19
N ALA A 23 -9.19 19.05 -0.01
CA ALA A 23 -8.93 19.94 1.13
C ALA A 23 -7.68 20.82 0.95
N PHE A 24 -6.73 20.39 0.11
CA PHE A 24 -5.47 21.06 -0.14
C PHE A 24 -5.20 21.19 -1.65
N PRO A 25 -5.97 21.99 -2.39
CA PRO A 25 -5.97 22.00 -3.87
C PRO A 25 -4.68 22.53 -4.51
N ASN A 26 -3.78 23.13 -3.74
CA ASN A 26 -2.47 23.60 -4.20
C ASN A 26 -1.35 22.59 -3.90
N ASP A 27 -1.68 21.42 -3.35
CA ASP A 27 -0.73 20.35 -3.01
C ASP A 27 -1.01 19.09 -3.83
N ASP A 28 -0.41 19.02 -5.01
CA ASP A 28 -0.58 17.93 -5.98
C ASP A 28 -0.11 16.57 -5.45
N ARG A 29 0.69 16.54 -4.37
CA ARG A 29 1.25 15.29 -3.82
C ARG A 29 0.16 14.32 -3.39
N ASN A 30 -0.97 14.80 -2.88
CA ASN A 30 -2.08 13.90 -2.52
C ASN A 30 -2.74 13.30 -3.76
N LEU A 31 -2.91 14.08 -4.82
CA LEU A 31 -3.48 13.58 -6.08
C LEU A 31 -2.55 12.55 -6.74
N ASP A 32 -1.23 12.80 -6.73
CA ASP A 32 -0.26 11.86 -7.29
C ASP A 32 -0.13 10.58 -6.44
N ALA A 33 -0.18 10.71 -5.12
CA ALA A 33 -0.25 9.54 -4.22
C ALA A 33 -1.52 8.71 -4.46
N ALA A 34 -2.67 9.36 -4.68
CA ALA A 34 -3.92 8.66 -5.01
C ALA A 34 -3.79 7.86 -6.32
N LYS A 35 -3.24 8.47 -7.38
CA LYS A 35 -2.99 7.77 -8.66
C LYS A 35 -2.11 6.54 -8.49
N LEU A 36 -1.04 6.66 -7.70
CA LEU A 36 -0.16 5.54 -7.41
C LEU A 36 -0.92 4.44 -6.65
N LEU A 37 -1.69 4.79 -5.62
CA LEU A 37 -2.49 3.82 -4.86
C LEU A 37 -3.53 3.11 -5.75
N ARG A 38 -4.21 3.81 -6.68
CA ARG A 38 -5.10 3.18 -7.66
C ARG A 38 -4.36 2.16 -8.54
N HIS A 39 -3.17 2.52 -9.03
CA HIS A 39 -2.32 1.59 -9.79
C HIS A 39 -1.89 0.38 -8.96
N LEU A 40 -1.58 0.56 -7.68
CA LEU A 40 -1.31 -0.56 -6.78
C LEU A 40 -2.54 -1.46 -6.60
N ALA A 41 -3.73 -0.88 -6.45
CA ALA A 41 -4.98 -1.65 -6.39
C ALA A 41 -5.20 -2.50 -7.66
N ASP A 42 -4.98 -1.92 -8.84
CA ASP A 42 -5.12 -2.63 -10.11
C ASP A 42 -4.13 -3.80 -10.24
N THR A 43 -2.89 -3.60 -9.78
CA THR A 43 -1.86 -4.64 -9.81
C THR A 43 -1.98 -5.66 -8.68
N ALA A 44 -2.79 -5.40 -7.64
CA ALA A 44 -3.02 -6.34 -6.54
C ALA A 44 -3.58 -7.69 -7.03
N GLN A 45 -4.40 -7.66 -8.09
CA GLN A 45 -5.06 -8.86 -8.65
C GLN A 45 -4.09 -9.90 -9.23
N ILE A 46 -2.87 -9.50 -9.59
CA ILE A 46 -1.87 -10.38 -10.22
C ILE A 46 -0.73 -10.77 -9.26
N VAL A 47 -0.80 -10.34 -8.00
CA VAL A 47 0.22 -10.68 -7.00
C VAL A 47 0.18 -12.19 -6.73
N PRO A 48 1.33 -12.89 -6.77
CA PRO A 48 1.38 -14.31 -6.48
C PRO A 48 0.89 -14.62 -5.05
N PRO A 49 0.02 -15.64 -4.85
CA PRO A 49 -0.53 -15.96 -3.52
C PRO A 49 0.54 -16.22 -2.44
N GLY A 50 1.69 -16.78 -2.82
CA GLY A 50 2.80 -17.01 -1.89
C GLY A 50 3.43 -15.73 -1.33
N VAL A 51 3.40 -14.62 -2.08
CA VAL A 51 3.90 -13.32 -1.61
C VAL A 51 2.92 -12.71 -0.61
N ILE A 52 1.61 -12.80 -0.89
CA ILE A 52 0.56 -12.32 0.02
C ILE A 52 0.63 -13.08 1.33
N LYS A 53 0.69 -14.42 1.27
CA LYS A 53 0.79 -15.28 2.44
C LYS A 53 2.02 -14.94 3.30
N ALA A 54 3.18 -14.74 2.68
CA ALA A 54 4.40 -14.38 3.41
C ALA A 54 4.29 -13.00 4.09
N ALA A 55 3.61 -12.04 3.47
CA ALA A 55 3.34 -10.75 4.10
C ALA A 55 2.31 -10.86 5.24
N GLU A 56 1.27 -11.67 5.06
CA GLU A 56 0.25 -11.92 6.10
C GLU A 56 0.84 -12.58 7.35
N GLU A 57 1.70 -13.60 7.18
CA GLU A 57 2.38 -14.28 8.29
C GLU A 57 3.22 -13.30 9.14
N LEU A 58 3.80 -12.27 8.52
CA LEU A 58 4.54 -11.21 9.22
C LEU A 58 3.61 -10.16 9.83
N TYR A 59 2.44 -9.93 9.24
CA TYR A 59 1.47 -8.95 9.71
C TYR A 59 0.72 -9.40 10.98
N GLU A 60 0.43 -10.70 11.11
CA GLU A 60 -0.28 -11.26 12.26
C GLU A 60 0.49 -11.16 13.58
N ASP A 61 1.82 -11.01 13.53
CA ASP A 61 2.65 -10.72 14.70
C ASP A 61 2.42 -9.25 15.13
N ALA A 62 1.52 -9.06 16.11
CA ALA A 62 1.01 -7.79 16.65
C ALA A 62 1.93 -6.53 16.67
N PRO A 63 3.25 -6.59 16.94
CA PRO A 63 4.15 -5.44 16.75
C PRO A 63 4.20 -4.87 15.31
N ASP A 64 3.70 -5.58 14.30
CA ASP A 64 4.00 -5.30 12.89
C ASP A 64 2.90 -4.53 12.13
N VAL A 65 1.74 -4.37 12.78
CA VAL A 65 0.62 -3.56 12.29
C VAL A 65 0.99 -2.08 12.14
N GLU A 66 1.82 -1.54 13.04
CA GLU A 66 2.28 -0.15 12.96
C GLU A 66 3.20 0.08 11.76
N THR A 67 4.12 -0.86 11.51
CA THR A 67 5.04 -0.79 10.36
C THR A 67 4.27 -0.85 9.05
N TRP A 68 3.29 -1.75 8.97
CA TRP A 68 2.40 -1.86 7.81
C TRP A 68 1.66 -0.56 7.52
N HIS A 69 0.98 0.00 8.52
CA HIS A 69 0.25 1.25 8.38
C HIS A 69 1.15 2.43 8.01
N GLU A 70 2.35 2.50 8.58
CA GLU A 70 3.31 3.56 8.25
C GLU A 70 3.81 3.43 6.81
N MET A 71 4.12 2.22 6.36
CA MET A 71 4.53 1.98 4.96
C MET A 71 3.45 2.41 3.96
N ILE A 72 2.18 2.13 4.26
CA ILE A 72 1.05 2.56 3.43
C ILE A 72 0.93 4.07 3.37
N LYS A 73 1.02 4.75 4.53
CA LYS A 73 0.95 6.22 4.59
C LYS A 73 2.08 6.89 3.81
N GLN A 74 3.23 6.24 3.68
CA GLN A 74 4.38 6.76 2.95
C GLN A 74 4.28 6.60 1.43
N ILE A 75 3.31 5.82 0.90
CA ILE A 75 3.10 5.65 -0.54
C ILE A 75 2.79 7.00 -1.18
N GLY A 76 3.57 7.37 -2.20
CA GLY A 76 3.47 8.65 -2.91
C GLY A 76 4.23 9.81 -2.25
N PHE A 77 4.88 9.60 -1.11
CA PHE A 77 5.65 10.64 -0.39
C PHE A 77 7.11 10.24 -0.19
N HIS A 78 7.32 9.05 0.37
CA HIS A 78 8.64 8.50 0.66
C HIS A 78 8.85 7.12 0.03
N ARG A 79 7.76 6.49 -0.44
CA ARG A 79 7.77 5.17 -1.08
C ARG A 79 7.00 5.24 -2.40
N PHE A 80 7.58 4.65 -3.43
CA PHE A 80 7.04 4.66 -4.79
C PHE A 80 7.16 3.24 -5.40
N PRO A 81 6.46 2.23 -4.85
CA PRO A 81 6.50 0.89 -5.40
C PRO A 81 5.88 0.85 -6.80
N ASP A 82 6.51 0.14 -7.74
CA ASP A 82 6.02 0.07 -9.13
C ASP A 82 4.74 -0.77 -9.30
N ASN A 83 4.43 -1.64 -8.33
CA ASN A 83 3.23 -2.48 -8.28
C ASN A 83 3.03 -3.04 -6.85
N ALA A 84 1.87 -3.68 -6.62
CA ALA A 84 1.51 -4.27 -5.33
C ALA A 84 2.49 -5.35 -4.85
N GLU A 85 3.03 -6.18 -5.77
CA GLU A 85 4.02 -7.20 -5.41
C GLU A 85 5.28 -6.57 -4.84
N LYS A 86 5.78 -5.49 -5.45
CA LYS A 86 6.95 -4.75 -4.97
C LYS A 86 6.71 -4.18 -3.58
N PHE A 87 5.53 -3.62 -3.33
CA PHE A 87 5.15 -3.13 -2.00
C PHE A 87 5.23 -4.24 -0.94
N LEU A 88 4.64 -5.41 -1.20
CA LEU A 88 4.70 -6.53 -0.25
C LEU A 88 6.11 -7.05 -0.04
N ARG A 89 6.91 -7.14 -1.11
CA ARG A 89 8.32 -7.56 -1.00
C ARG A 89 9.15 -6.58 -0.18
N ASP A 90 8.89 -5.29 -0.29
CA ASP A 90 9.56 -4.27 0.53
C ASP A 90 9.15 -4.39 2.00
N TYR A 91 7.87 -4.70 2.27
CA TYR A 91 7.40 -4.95 3.62
C TYR A 91 8.08 -6.20 4.20
N ILE A 92 8.07 -7.32 3.49
CA ILE A 92 8.74 -8.57 3.89
C ILE A 92 10.22 -8.29 4.20
N ALA A 93 10.94 -7.63 3.27
CA ALA A 93 12.35 -7.32 3.45
C ALA A 93 12.61 -6.50 4.72
N ALA A 94 11.79 -5.47 4.98
CA ALA A 94 11.91 -4.61 6.16
C ALA A 94 11.66 -5.34 7.50
N ARG A 95 11.07 -6.55 7.46
CA ARG A 95 10.79 -7.38 8.63
C ARG A 95 11.77 -8.54 8.81
N THR A 96 12.48 -8.93 7.76
CA THR A 96 13.40 -10.09 7.77
C THR A 96 14.88 -9.70 7.74
N THR A 97 15.22 -8.42 7.93
CA THR A 97 16.61 -7.93 8.07
C THR A 97 16.87 -7.41 9.47
#